data_AF-A0A535SK64-F1
#
_entry.id   AF-A0A535SK64-F1
#
_cell.length_a   1.000
_cell.length_b   1.000
_cell.length_c   1.000
_cell.angle_alpha   90.00
_cell.angle_beta   90.00
_cell.angle_gamma   90.00
#
_symmetry.space_group_name_H-M   'P 1'
#
loop_
_entity.id
_entity.type
_entity.pdbx_description
1 polymer ?
#
loop_
_entity_poly.entity_id
_entity_poly.type
_entity_poly.pdbx_seq_one_letter_code
_entity_poly.pdbx_strand_id
1 'polypeptide(L)'
;MAGHRPLHKASARAASGSRTQHAAHLLIHSLQRLLAHDCLPLFTSDGLNLYFSALTAHFGEWLQVGQRGRNVRRWQVAAGLIYGQVKKCSRRRKLVRVTHVMRLGTEDALKAALQG
;
A
#
# COMPACT_ATOMS: atom_id res chain seq x y z
N MET A 1 -11.89 -25.45 -22.85
CA MET A 1 -10.77 -24.55 -22.49
C MET A 1 -11.34 -23.41 -21.64
N ALA A 2 -11.50 -23.60 -20.34
CA ALA A 2 -12.07 -22.60 -19.44
C ALA A 2 -10.94 -21.68 -18.93
N GLY A 3 -11.03 -20.39 -19.25
CA GLY A 3 -10.06 -19.39 -18.84
C GLY A 3 -10.05 -19.21 -17.32
N HIS A 4 -8.92 -19.53 -16.69
CA HIS A 4 -8.65 -19.18 -15.30
C HIS A 4 -8.58 -17.65 -15.15
N ARG A 5 -9.62 -17.05 -14.55
CA ARG A 5 -9.56 -15.71 -13.96
C ARG A 5 -8.67 -15.77 -12.71
N PRO A 6 -7.62 -14.93 -12.57
CA PRO A 6 -6.97 -14.76 -11.28
C PRO A 6 -7.82 -13.82 -10.41
N LEU A 7 -8.59 -14.39 -9.49
CA LEU A 7 -9.24 -13.69 -8.38
C LEU A 7 -8.21 -13.38 -7.29
N HIS A 8 -7.52 -12.23 -7.35
CA HIS A 8 -6.79 -11.73 -6.17
C HIS A 8 -6.71 -10.20 -6.06
N LYS A 9 -7.42 -9.44 -6.88
CA LYS A 9 -7.36 -7.98 -6.83
C LYS A 9 -8.39 -7.42 -5.83
N ALA A 10 -8.03 -7.43 -4.55
CA ALA A 10 -8.78 -6.70 -3.52
C ALA A 10 -8.34 -5.22 -3.52
N SER A 11 -9.23 -4.31 -3.89
CA SER A 11 -9.02 -2.86 -3.78
C SER A 11 -9.86 -2.32 -2.62
N ALA A 12 -9.23 -2.12 -1.46
CA ALA A 12 -9.90 -1.55 -0.30
C ALA A 12 -9.87 0.00 -0.38
N ARG A 13 -11.05 0.62 -0.43
CA ARG A 13 -11.22 2.08 -0.39
C ARG A 13 -11.56 2.50 1.03
N ALA A 14 -10.57 2.98 1.79
CA ALA A 14 -10.79 3.45 3.16
C ALA A 14 -11.52 4.81 3.15
N ALA A 15 -12.72 4.83 3.73
CA ALA A 15 -13.46 6.06 4.03
C ALA A 15 -12.84 6.79 5.24
N SER A 16 -13.03 8.11 5.27
CA SER A 16 -12.44 9.08 6.20
C SER A 16 -12.63 8.75 7.68
N GLY A 17 -11.74 7.92 8.24
CA GLY A 17 -11.49 7.85 9.68
C GLY A 17 -10.72 9.07 10.18
N SER A 18 -10.65 9.24 11.51
CA SER A 18 -9.81 10.25 12.14
C SER A 18 -8.39 10.20 11.56
N ARG A 19 -7.86 11.37 11.14
CA ARG A 19 -6.54 11.49 10.50
C ARG A 19 -5.39 11.37 11.52
N THR A 20 -5.44 10.35 12.37
CA THR A 20 -4.43 10.08 13.40
C THR A 20 -3.60 8.86 13.02
N GLN A 21 -2.36 8.84 13.50
CA GLN A 21 -1.46 7.71 13.25
C GLN A 21 -2.05 6.41 13.82
N HIS A 22 -2.58 6.47 15.04
CA HIS A 22 -3.20 5.32 15.69
C HIS A 22 -4.36 4.74 14.85
N ALA A 23 -5.26 5.59 14.33
CA ALA A 23 -6.36 5.13 13.48
C ALA A 23 -5.86 4.51 12.16
N ALA A 24 -4.82 5.09 11.54
CA ALA A 24 -4.21 4.52 10.35
C ALA A 24 -3.60 3.13 10.64
N HIS A 25 -2.90 2.97 11.76
CA HIS A 25 -2.34 1.67 12.16
C HIS A 25 -3.45 0.64 12.44
N LEU A 26 -4.52 1.01 13.16
CA LEU A 26 -5.65 0.10 13.43
C LEU A 26 -6.37 -0.35 12.16
N LEU A 27 -6.56 0.57 11.20
CA LEU A 27 -7.19 0.27 9.93
C LEU A 27 -6.34 -0.70 9.11
N ILE A 28 -5.04 -0.42 8.98
CA ILE A 28 -4.12 -1.29 8.24
C ILE A 28 -3.99 -2.66 8.93
N HIS A 29 -3.90 -2.69 10.27
CA HIS A 29 -3.88 -3.93 11.05
C HIS A 29 -5.15 -4.77 10.82
N SER A 30 -6.32 -4.14 10.88
CA SER A 30 -7.58 -4.85 10.68
C SER A 30 -7.71 -5.37 9.26
N LEU A 31 -7.28 -4.58 8.27
CA LEU A 31 -7.27 -5.00 6.88
C LEU A 31 -6.32 -6.19 6.65
N GLN A 32 -5.12 -6.15 7.24
CA GLN A 32 -4.17 -7.25 7.14
C GLN A 32 -4.76 -8.56 7.69
N ARG A 33 -5.54 -8.50 8.79
CA ARG A 33 -6.23 -9.68 9.33
C ARG A 33 -7.35 -10.22 8.43
N LEU A 34 -7.94 -9.37 7.59
CA LEU A 34 -9.00 -9.76 6.64
C LEU A 34 -8.43 -10.34 5.34
N LEU A 35 -7.19 -9.98 5.00
CA LEU A 35 -6.51 -10.48 3.82
C LEU A 35 -5.88 -11.84 4.12
N ALA A 36 -5.88 -12.74 3.13
CA ALA A 36 -5.07 -13.95 3.23
C ALA A 36 -3.59 -13.58 3.34
N HIS A 37 -2.79 -14.42 4.00
CA HIS A 37 -1.39 -14.13 4.31
C HIS A 37 -0.55 -13.77 3.07
N ASP A 38 -0.88 -14.36 1.92
CA ASP A 38 -0.19 -14.15 0.63
C ASP A 38 -0.82 -13.07 -0.25
N CYS A 39 -1.86 -12.37 0.23
CA CYS A 39 -2.50 -11.30 -0.52
C CYS A 39 -1.85 -9.95 -0.21
N LEU A 40 -1.11 -9.41 -1.18
CA LEU A 40 -0.60 -8.04 -1.16
C LEU A 40 -1.55 -7.13 -1.97
N PRO A 41 -2.43 -6.35 -1.30
CA PRO A 41 -3.36 -5.49 -2.00
C PRO A 41 -2.66 -4.21 -2.51
N LEU A 42 -3.27 -3.61 -3.53
CA LEU A 42 -2.91 -2.28 -4.01
C LEU A 42 -3.53 -1.23 -3.08
N PHE A 43 -2.70 -0.29 -2.62
CA PHE A 43 -3.16 0.84 -1.82
C PHE A 43 -3.06 2.16 -2.57
N THR A 44 -4.10 3.00 -2.44
CA THR A 44 -4.07 4.40 -2.86
C THR A 44 -4.64 5.32 -1.79
N SER A 45 -3.94 6.41 -1.42
CA SER A 45 -4.47 7.42 -0.48
C SER A 45 -4.34 8.85 -1.03
N ASP A 46 -5.04 9.81 -0.43
CA ASP A 46 -5.00 11.24 -0.77
C ASP A 46 -3.70 11.96 -0.36
N GLY A 47 -2.67 11.21 0.06
CA GLY A 47 -1.34 11.78 0.34
C GLY A 47 -0.97 11.83 1.82
N LEU A 48 -1.80 11.29 2.72
CA LEU A 48 -1.48 11.28 4.15
C LEU A 48 -0.31 10.32 4.44
N ASN A 49 0.81 10.85 4.96
CA ASN A 49 2.02 10.04 5.25
C ASN A 49 1.79 9.01 6.36
N LEU A 50 0.72 9.16 7.15
CA LEU A 50 0.34 8.22 8.21
C LEU A 50 0.04 6.82 7.65
N TYR A 51 -0.58 6.76 6.48
CA TYR A 51 -0.84 5.48 5.81
C TYR A 51 0.45 4.85 5.28
N PHE A 52 1.41 5.65 4.81
CA PHE A 52 2.72 5.13 4.39
C PHE A 52 3.40 4.41 5.57
N SER A 53 3.48 5.09 6.72
CA SER A 53 4.09 4.51 7.93
C SER A 53 3.36 3.25 8.37
N ALA A 54 2.02 3.29 8.47
CA ALA A 54 1.22 2.13 8.86
C ALA A 54 1.42 0.95 7.90
N LEU A 55 1.41 1.18 6.59
CA LEU A 55 1.64 0.15 5.58
C LEU A 55 3.01 -0.50 5.73
N THR A 56 4.08 0.29 5.81
CA THR A 56 5.45 -0.24 5.96
C THR A 56 5.67 -0.99 7.27
N ALA A 57 4.90 -0.69 8.32
CA ALA A 57 5.00 -1.37 9.60
C ALA A 57 4.26 -2.72 9.66
N HIS A 58 3.27 -2.93 8.79
CA HIS A 58 2.42 -4.13 8.81
C HIS A 58 2.74 -5.08 7.65
N PHE A 59 3.05 -4.54 6.47
CA PHE A 59 3.35 -5.32 5.27
C PHE A 59 4.86 -5.43 5.06
N GLY A 60 5.50 -6.23 5.90
CA GLY A 60 6.92 -6.51 5.83
C GLY A 60 7.28 -7.77 6.59
N GLU A 61 8.54 -8.14 6.50
CA GLU A 61 9.08 -9.33 7.12
C GLU A 61 10.45 -9.04 7.75
N TRP A 62 10.75 -9.77 8.82
CA TRP A 62 12.07 -9.73 9.43
C TRP A 62 13.01 -10.66 8.66
N LEU A 63 13.85 -10.09 7.81
CA LEU A 63 14.88 -10.84 7.11
C LEU A 63 16.12 -10.97 7.98
N GLN A 64 16.63 -12.20 8.08
CA GLN A 64 17.91 -12.47 8.72
C GLN A 64 19.03 -12.10 7.74
N VAL A 65 19.65 -10.95 7.99
CA VAL A 65 20.83 -10.51 7.24
C VAL A 65 22.06 -10.91 8.04
N GLY A 66 22.65 -12.05 7.67
CA GLY A 66 23.94 -12.47 8.21
C GLY A 66 25.05 -11.63 7.61
N GLN A 67 25.76 -10.84 8.43
CA GLN A 67 27.03 -10.27 8.05
C GLN A 67 28.10 -10.70 9.06
N ARG A 68 29.13 -11.40 8.56
CA ARG A 68 30.37 -11.79 9.27
C ARG A 68 30.16 -12.11 10.77
N GLY A 69 29.46 -13.20 11.06
CA GLY A 69 29.33 -13.73 12.43
C GLY A 69 28.26 -13.07 13.30
N ARG A 70 27.57 -12.01 12.83
CA ARG A 70 26.38 -11.47 13.50
C ARG A 70 25.12 -11.74 12.69
N ASN A 71 24.20 -12.49 13.28
CA ASN A 71 22.84 -12.63 12.79
C ASN A 71 22.03 -11.41 13.25
N VAL A 72 21.82 -10.45 12.35
CA VAL A 72 20.95 -9.30 12.61
C VAL A 72 19.64 -9.50 11.87
N ARG A 73 18.52 -9.29 12.56
CA ARG A 73 17.20 -9.23 11.92
C ARG A 73 16.95 -7.81 11.44
N ARG A 74 16.69 -7.63 10.15
CA ARG A 74 16.31 -6.35 9.56
C ARG A 74 14.89 -6.43 9.05
N TRP A 75 14.07 -5.45 9.41
CA TRP A 75 12.73 -5.31 8.85
C TRP A 75 12.84 -4.87 7.40
N GLN A 76 12.19 -5.59 6.49
CA GLN A 76 12.08 -5.22 5.09
C GLN A 76 10.60 -5.20 4.69
N VAL A 77 10.19 -4.14 4.00
CA VAL A 77 8.83 -4.01 3.45
C VAL A 77 8.67 -5.02 2.32
N ALA A 78 7.52 -5.68 2.25
CA ALA A 78 7.24 -6.71 1.25
C ALA A 78 7.45 -6.15 -0.17
N ALA A 79 8.30 -6.80 -0.96
CA ALA A 79 8.71 -6.30 -2.28
C ALA A 79 7.54 -6.13 -3.26
N GLY A 80 6.46 -6.90 -3.10
CA GLY A 80 5.25 -6.81 -3.92
C GLY A 80 4.22 -5.79 -3.44
N LEU A 81 4.48 -5.06 -2.35
CA LEU A 81 3.54 -4.06 -1.84
C LEU A 81 3.52 -2.82 -2.73
N ILE A 82 2.36 -2.55 -3.33
CA ILE A 82 2.17 -1.39 -4.20
C ILE A 82 1.36 -0.32 -3.45
N TYR A 83 1.97 0.86 -3.27
CA TYR A 83 1.29 2.01 -2.67
C TYR A 83 1.52 3.29 -3.46
N GLY A 84 0.42 3.83 -3.99
CA GLY A 84 0.36 5.13 -4.67
C GLY A 84 -0.34 6.20 -3.84
N GLN A 85 0.03 7.45 -4.08
CA GLN A 85 -0.68 8.62 -3.55
C GLN A 85 -1.37 9.37 -4.67
N VAL A 86 -2.56 9.88 -4.39
CA VAL A 86 -3.36 10.65 -5.33
C VAL A 86 -3.21 12.12 -4.98
N LYS A 87 -2.46 12.85 -5.79
CA LYS A 87 -2.30 14.31 -5.66
C LYS A 87 -3.38 15.00 -6.48
N LYS A 88 -4.27 15.72 -5.78
CA LYS A 88 -5.29 16.56 -6.40
C LYS A 88 -4.72 17.96 -6.65
N CYS A 89 -4.66 18.37 -7.90
CA CYS A 89 -4.35 19.75 -8.29
C CYS A 89 -5.66 20.52 -8.44
N SER A 90 -5.94 21.45 -7.53
CA SER A 90 -7.11 22.33 -7.60
C SER A 90 -6.72 23.76 -8.00
N ARG A 91 -7.49 24.40 -8.87
CA ARG A 91 -7.36 25.82 -9.26
C ARG A 91 -8.70 26.52 -9.02
N ARG A 92 -8.70 27.65 -8.30
CA ARG A 92 -9.93 28.41 -7.98
C ARG A 92 -11.07 27.52 -7.43
N ARG A 93 -10.76 26.65 -6.46
CA ARG A 93 -11.69 25.67 -5.85
C ARG A 93 -12.27 24.63 -6.82
N LYS A 94 -11.81 24.56 -8.07
CA LYS A 94 -12.16 23.50 -9.03
C LYS A 94 -11.03 22.48 -9.10
N LEU A 95 -11.36 21.18 -9.08
CA LEU A 95 -10.40 20.11 -9.33
C LEU A 95 -9.98 20.17 -10.80
N VAL A 96 -8.69 20.38 -11.07
CA VAL A 96 -8.16 20.56 -12.43
C VAL A 96 -7.43 19.32 -12.92
N ARG A 97 -6.73 18.63 -12.02
CA ARG A 97 -5.97 17.42 -12.38
C ARG A 97 -5.85 16.52 -11.18
N VAL A 98 -5.86 15.22 -11.43
CA VAL A 98 -5.50 14.20 -10.44
C VAL A 98 -4.25 13.51 -10.96
N THR A 99 -3.19 13.52 -10.17
CA THR A 99 -1.91 12.87 -10.52
C THR A 99 -1.61 11.78 -9.49
N HIS A 100 -1.15 10.63 -9.95
CA HIS A 100 -0.68 9.57 -9.06
C HIS A 100 0.83 9.73 -8.80
N VAL A 101 1.24 9.56 -7.55
CA VAL A 101 2.63 9.65 -7.10
C VAL A 101 2.97 8.33 -6.42
N MET A 102 3.95 7.61 -6.96
CA MET A 102 4.36 6.32 -6.41
C MET A 102 5.14 6.48 -5.11
N ARG A 103 4.89 5.62 -4.11
CA ARG A 103 5.67 5.58 -2.85
C ARG A 103 6.31 4.22 -2.57
N LEU A 104 5.66 3.10 -2.92
CA LEU A 104 6.22 1.74 -2.77
C LEU A 104 5.85 0.88 -3.97
N GLY A 105 6.81 0.17 -4.57
CA GLY A 105 6.60 -0.60 -5.80
C GLY A 105 6.79 0.24 -7.07
N THR A 106 6.34 -0.27 -8.21
CA THR A 106 6.62 0.30 -9.53
C THR A 106 5.43 1.07 -10.10
N GLU A 107 5.69 2.20 -10.77
CA GLU A 107 4.64 3.02 -11.41
C GLU A 107 3.84 2.24 -12.47
N ASP A 108 4.50 1.36 -13.23
CA ASP A 108 3.85 0.49 -14.20
C ASP A 108 2.79 -0.41 -13.55
N ALA A 109 3.15 -1.05 -12.44
CA ALA A 109 2.24 -1.90 -11.68
C ALA A 109 1.04 -1.11 -11.10
N LEU A 110 1.26 0.14 -10.67
CA LEU A 110 0.18 1.03 -10.25
C LEU A 110 -0.73 1.40 -11.43
N LYS A 111 -0.18 1.77 -12.59
CA LYS A 111 -0.96 2.12 -13.79
C LYS A 111 -1.77 0.93 -14.28
N ALA A 112 -1.16 -0.24 -14.41
CA ALA A 112 -1.83 -1.49 -14.79
C ALA A 112 -3.00 -1.78 -13.84
N ALA A 113 -2.82 -1.55 -12.55
CA ALA A 113 -3.86 -1.77 -11.57
C ALA A 113 -4.95 -0.68 -11.53
N LEU A 114 -4.68 0.53 -12.03
CA LEU A 114 -5.69 1.60 -12.14
C LEU A 114 -6.47 1.57 -13.47
N GLN A 115 -5.96 0.88 -14.50
CA GLN A 115 -6.59 0.78 -15.83
C GLN A 115 -7.63 -0.35 -15.94
N GLY A 116 -7.84 -1.13 -14.88
CA GLY A 116 -8.80 -2.25 -14.85
C GLY A 116 -10.18 -1.87 -14.35
#